data_AF-A0A0N4YPP5-F1
#
_entry.id   AF-A0A0N4YPP5-F1
#
_cell.length_a   1.000
_cell.length_b   1.000
_cell.length_c   1.000
_cell.angle_alpha   90.00
_cell.angle_beta   90.00
_cell.angle_gamma   90.00
#
_symmetry.space_group_name_H-M   'P 1'
#
loop_
_entity.id
_entity.type
_entity.pdbx_description
1 polymer ?
#
loop_
_entity_poly.entity_id
_entity_poly.type
_entity_poly.pdbx_seq_one_letter_code
_entity_poly.pdbx_strand_id
1 'polypeptide(L)'
;LLLKGNVVTSLTQRNAVVTSTDTTEGYTTIVCECPLSDMFGYTSLLRSLTEGKGEFTMEYSRYAPTAQEAQDAVIREWQIAHGLIDPNADKNNKKKRR
;
A
#
# COMPACT_ATOMS: atom_id res chain seq x y z
N LEU A 1 -21.32 10.27 1.08
CA LEU A 1 -20.80 9.80 2.38
C LEU A 1 -20.28 8.36 2.35
N LEU A 2 -21.01 7.39 1.78
CA LEU A 2 -20.55 5.99 1.68
C LEU A 2 -19.24 5.82 0.86
N LEU A 3 -19.09 6.54 -0.25
CA LEU A 3 -17.88 6.49 -1.09
C LEU A 3 -16.60 6.97 -0.36
N LYS A 4 -16.74 7.98 0.51
CA LYS A 4 -15.64 8.53 1.32
C LYS A 4 -15.04 7.47 2.25
N GLY A 5 -15.90 6.70 2.93
CA GLY A 5 -15.45 5.66 3.85
C GLY A 5 -14.64 4.57 3.17
N ASN A 6 -15.05 4.16 1.96
CA ASN A 6 -14.35 3.13 1.20
C ASN A 6 -12.95 3.59 0.74
N VAL A 7 -12.84 4.85 0.28
CA VAL A 7 -11.55 5.42 -0.13
C VAL A 7 -10.59 5.55 1.05
N VAL A 8 -11.04 6.10 2.18
CA VAL A 8 -10.21 6.21 3.40
C VAL A 8 -9.75 4.82 3.88
N THR A 9 -10.66 3.83 3.89
CA THR A 9 -10.31 2.46 4.28
C THR A 9 -9.24 1.86 3.36
N SER A 10 -9.34 2.08 2.05
CA SER A 10 -8.33 1.60 1.08
C SER A 10 -6.96 2.25 1.27
N LEU A 11 -6.92 3.51 1.72
CA LEU A 11 -5.68 4.22 2.01
C LEU A 11 -5.03 3.66 3.28
N THR A 12 -5.82 3.41 4.32
CA THR A 12 -5.31 2.79 5.55
C THR A 12 -4.74 1.39 5.30
N GLN A 13 -5.34 0.60 4.40
CA GLN A 13 -4.81 -0.71 4.00
C GLN A 13 -3.44 -0.64 3.29
N ARG A 14 -3.08 0.53 2.75
CA ARG A 14 -1.82 0.80 2.06
C ARG A 14 -0.83 1.57 2.96
N ASN A 15 -1.01 1.45 4.27
CA ASN A 15 -0.18 2.14 5.27
C ASN A 15 -0.15 3.66 5.09
N ALA A 16 -1.20 4.24 4.48
CA ALA A 16 -1.28 5.68 4.32
C ALA A 16 -1.71 6.35 5.63
N VAL A 17 -1.07 7.48 5.94
CA VAL A 17 -1.40 8.34 7.06
C VAL A 17 -2.19 9.52 6.52
N VAL A 18 -3.46 9.63 6.91
CA VAL A 18 -4.33 10.73 6.48
C VAL A 18 -3.97 11.99 7.26
N THR A 19 -3.60 13.05 6.54
CA THR A 19 -3.22 14.36 7.08
C THR A 19 -4.43 15.25 7.23
N SER A 20 -5.26 15.36 6.19
CA SER A 20 -6.49 16.13 6.22
C SER A 20 -7.57 15.48 5.37
N THR A 21 -8.82 15.82 5.66
CA THR A 21 -9.95 15.39 4.85
C THR A 21 -10.98 16.49 4.80
N ASP A 22 -11.05 17.15 3.65
CA ASP A 22 -11.92 18.28 3.40
C ASP A 22 -13.11 17.81 2.57
N THR A 23 -14.30 18.34 2.86
CA THR A 23 -15.54 17.96 2.17
C THR A 23 -16.29 19.23 1.80
N THR A 24 -16.33 19.54 0.51
CA THR A 24 -16.88 20.79 -0.03
C THR A 24 -17.80 20.48 -1.21
N GLU A 25 -19.01 21.03 -1.19
CA GLU A 25 -19.96 21.00 -2.33
C GLU A 25 -20.10 19.63 -3.04
N GLY A 26 -20.15 18.54 -2.26
CA GLY A 26 -20.34 17.19 -2.80
C GLY A 26 -19.05 16.46 -3.21
N TYR A 27 -17.90 17.14 -3.18
CA TYR A 27 -16.58 16.54 -3.35
C TYR A 27 -15.89 16.30 -2.02
N THR A 28 -15.02 15.30 -1.97
CA THR A 28 -14.18 15.01 -0.81
C THR A 28 -12.73 14.95 -1.27
N THR A 29 -11.90 15.82 -0.69
CA THR A 29 -10.46 15.85 -0.92
C THR A 29 -9.78 15.23 0.29
N ILE A 30 -8.96 14.21 0.06
CA ILE A 30 -8.20 13.53 1.11
C ILE A 30 -6.73 13.79 0.85
N VAL A 31 -6.06 14.40 1.82
CA VAL A 31 -4.61 14.58 1.80
C VAL A 31 -4.01 13.53 2.72
N CYS A 32 -3.09 12.73 2.20
CA CYS A 32 -2.44 11.67 2.95
C CYS A 32 -1.01 11.47 2.49
N GLU A 33 -0.20 10.92 3.38
CA GLU A 33 1.14 10.45 3.08
C GLU A 33 1.11 8.93 2.96
N CYS A 34 1.67 8.39 1.89
CA CYS A 34 1.72 6.94 1.67
C CYS A 34 3.08 6.51 1.12
N PRO A 35 3.49 5.25 1.39
CA PRO A 35 4.67 4.67 0.75
C PRO A 35 4.43 4.53 -0.76
N LEU A 36 5.42 4.92 -1.57
CA LEU A 36 5.34 4.78 -3.03
C LEU A 36 5.23 3.30 -3.46
N SER A 37 5.84 2.36 -2.71
CA SER A 37 5.73 0.92 -2.93
C SER A 37 4.27 0.45 -2.97
N ASP A 38 3.44 1.05 -2.13
CA ASP A 38 2.07 0.63 -1.90
C ASP A 38 1.09 1.39 -2.78
N MET A 39 1.53 2.32 -3.65
CA MET A 39 0.65 3.08 -4.54
C MET A 39 0.54 2.51 -5.96
N PHE A 40 1.36 1.53 -6.31
CA PHE A 40 1.23 0.84 -7.59
C PHE A 40 -0.17 0.23 -7.74
N GLY A 41 -0.79 0.49 -8.90
CA GLY A 41 -2.14 0.03 -9.22
C GLY A 41 -3.28 0.75 -8.49
N TYR A 42 -3.02 1.79 -7.69
CA TYR A 42 -4.06 2.50 -6.95
C TYR A 42 -5.08 3.20 -7.88
N THR A 43 -4.65 3.69 -9.05
CA THR A 43 -5.53 4.32 -10.04
C THR A 43 -6.74 3.45 -10.39
N SER A 44 -6.50 2.18 -10.69
CA SER A 44 -7.58 1.25 -11.08
C SER A 44 -8.53 0.99 -9.92
N LEU A 45 -7.98 0.80 -8.70
CA LEU A 45 -8.76 0.61 -7.49
C LEU A 45 -9.63 1.83 -7.18
N LEU A 46 -9.05 3.04 -7.21
CA LEU A 46 -9.76 4.28 -6.93
C LEU A 46 -10.94 4.47 -7.89
N ARG A 47 -10.75 4.21 -9.18
CA ARG A 47 -11.83 4.25 -10.17
C ARG A 47 -12.94 3.25 -9.84
N SER A 48 -12.60 2.02 -9.43
CA SER A 48 -13.62 1.05 -9.00
C SER A 48 -14.38 1.50 -7.75
N LEU A 49 -13.70 2.11 -6.77
CA LEU A 49 -14.31 2.56 -5.51
C LEU A 49 -15.21 3.80 -5.68
N THR A 50 -14.92 4.63 -6.68
CA THR A 50 -15.58 5.92 -6.92
C THR A 50 -16.46 5.94 -8.17
N GLU A 51 -16.75 4.76 -8.74
CA GLU A 51 -17.49 4.61 -9.99
C GLU A 51 -16.88 5.44 -11.15
N GLY A 52 -15.57 5.57 -11.16
CA GLY A 52 -14.79 6.28 -12.19
C GLY A 52 -14.73 7.80 -12.02
N LYS A 53 -15.28 8.37 -10.94
CA LYS A 53 -15.33 9.82 -10.68
C LYS A 53 -14.17 10.35 -9.85
N GLY A 54 -13.38 9.46 -9.25
CA GLY A 54 -12.22 9.82 -8.44
C GLY A 54 -10.95 9.95 -9.26
N GLU A 55 -10.15 10.93 -8.90
CA GLU A 55 -8.83 11.21 -9.44
C GLU A 55 -7.87 11.50 -8.27
N PHE A 56 -6.59 11.20 -8.46
CA PHE A 56 -5.56 11.47 -7.46
C PHE A 56 -4.29 11.93 -8.15
N THR A 57 -3.53 12.73 -7.40
CA THR A 57 -2.19 13.18 -7.76
C THR A 57 -1.27 12.86 -6.60
N MET A 58 0.00 12.64 -6.90
CA MET A 58 1.02 12.41 -5.88
C MET A 58 2.29 13.15 -6.24
N GLU A 59 2.95 13.67 -5.22
CA GLU A 59 4.26 14.30 -5.32
C GLU A 59 5.22 13.64 -4.32
N TYR A 60 6.52 13.69 -4.65
CA TYR A 60 7.54 13.24 -3.71
C TYR A 60 7.57 14.18 -2.51
N SER A 61 7.37 13.63 -1.31
CA SER A 61 7.45 14.39 -0.05
C SER A 61 8.82 14.22 0.62
N ARG A 62 9.17 13.01 1.07
CA ARG A 62 10.41 12.70 1.79
C ARG A 62 10.68 11.19 1.84
N TYR A 63 11.87 10.82 2.30
CA TYR A 63 12.15 9.48 2.79
C TYR A 63 11.74 9.33 4.25
N ALA A 64 11.18 8.17 4.59
CA ALA A 64 10.84 7.79 5.95
C ALA A 64 11.20 6.31 6.18
N PRO A 65 11.43 5.89 7.43
CA PRO A 65 11.58 4.47 7.76
C PRO A 65 10.32 3.72 7.34
N THR A 66 10.50 2.60 6.63
CA THR A 66 9.38 1.73 6.25
C THR A 66 9.03 0.78 7.39
N ALA A 67 7.85 0.16 7.32
CA ALA A 67 7.46 -0.89 8.26
C ALA A 67 8.43 -2.08 8.19
N GLN A 68 8.68 -2.73 9.33
CA GLN A 68 9.61 -3.87 9.41
C GLN A 68 9.24 -4.98 8.42
N GLU A 69 7.94 -5.24 8.23
CA GLU A 69 7.43 -6.25 7.29
C GLU A 69 7.84 -5.97 5.84
N ALA A 70 7.76 -4.70 5.42
CA ALA A 70 8.18 -4.28 4.09
C ALA A 70 9.70 -4.32 3.94
N GLN A 71 10.45 -3.97 4.99
CA GLN A 71 11.90 -4.07 5.01
C GLN A 71 12.36 -5.53 4.85
N ASP A 72 11.78 -6.44 5.63
CA ASP A 72 12.11 -7.87 5.61
C ASP A 72 11.79 -8.49 4.24
N ALA A 73 10.68 -8.08 3.62
CA ALA A 73 10.32 -8.52 2.27
C ALA A 73 11.37 -8.12 1.23
N VAL A 74 11.80 -6.85 1.24
CA VAL A 74 12.82 -6.35 0.31
C VAL A 74 14.17 -7.03 0.53
N ILE A 75 14.58 -7.22 1.80
CA ILE A 75 15.81 -7.95 2.13
C ILE A 75 15.74 -9.40 1.62
N ARG A 76 14.61 -10.06 1.83
CA ARG A 76 14.38 -11.44 1.38
C ARG A 76 14.44 -11.55 -0.14
N GLU A 77 13.79 -10.65 -0.87
CA GLU A 77 13.86 -10.60 -2.34
C GLU A 77 15.30 -10.43 -2.83
N TRP A 78 16.05 -9.52 -2.19
CA TRP A 78 17.46 -9.32 -2.51
C TRP A 78 18.30 -10.58 -2.26
N GLN A 79 18.08 -11.27 -1.14
CA GLN A 79 18.78 -12.51 -0.80
C GLN A 79 18.45 -13.65 -1.77
N ILE A 80 17.20 -13.76 -2.22
CA ILE A 80 16.79 -14.73 -3.25
C ILE A 80 17.46 -14.42 -4.59
N ALA A 81 17.46 -13.16 -5.01
CA ALA A 81 18.07 -12.73 -6.27
C ALA A 81 19.58 -12.98 -6.32
N HIS A 82 20.26 -12.90 -5.17
CA HIS A 82 21.70 -13.17 -5.05
C HIS A 82 22.01 -14.64 -4.68
N GLY A 83 21.00 -15.51 -4.64
CA GLY A 83 21.19 -16.94 -4.39
C GLY A 83 21.60 -17.31 -2.96
N LEU A 84 21.43 -16.40 -1.99
CA LEU A 84 21.71 -16.66 -0.57
C LEU A 84 20.59 -17.45 0.11
N ILE A 85 19.36 -17.39 -0.41
CA ILE A 85 18.19 -18.06 0.15
C ILE A 85 17.42 -18.82 -0.93
N ASP A 86 17.19 -20.11 -0.69
CA ASP A 86 16.30 -20.93 -1.53
C ASP A 86 14.83 -20.59 -1.23
N PRO A 87 14.01 -20.21 -2.24
CA PRO A 87 12.60 -19.87 -2.05
C PRO A 87 11.72 -21.05 -1.57
N ASN A 88 12.27 -22.27 -1.53
CA ASN A 88 11.60 -23.48 -1.09
C ASN A 88 12.06 -23.99 0.30
N ALA A 89 13.03 -23.34 0.95
CA ALA A 89 13.54 -23.79 2.26
C ALA A 89 12.44 -23.83 3.35
N ASP A 90 11.56 -22.82 3.38
CA ASP A 90 10.48 -22.72 4.37
C ASP A 90 9.41 -23.81 4.22
N LYS A 91 9.18 -24.29 2.99
CA LYS A 91 8.18 -25.34 2.70
C LYS A 91 8.61 -26.70 3.24
N ASN A 92 9.91 -27.00 3.22
CA ASN A 92 10.45 -28.28 3.69
C ASN A 92 10.36 -28.41 5.22
N ASN A 93 10.46 -27.32 5.96
CA ASN A 93 10.40 -27.35 7.42
C ASN A 93 8.97 -27.58 7.96
N LYS A 94 7.93 -27.13 7.24
CA LYS A 94 6.52 -27.43 7.56
C LYS A 94 6.13 -28.88 7.25
N LYS A 95 6.73 -29.49 6.23
CA LYS A 95 6.45 -30.89 5.83
C LYS A 95 7.07 -31.92 6.80
N LYS A 96 8.12 -31.53 7.54
CA LYS A 96 8.81 -32.39 8.51
C LYS A 96 8.19 -32.39 9.93
N ARG A 97 7.23 -31.48 10.21
CA ARG A 97 6.49 -31.38 11.49
C ARG A 97 5.08 -31.98 11.44
N ARG A 98 4.71 -32.67 10.35
CA ARG A 98 3.49 -33.48 10.22
C ARG A 98 3.83 -34.94 10.13
#